data_AF-A0A3D0DQ22-F1
#
_entry.id   AF-A0A3D0DQ22-F1
#
_cell.length_a   1.000
_cell.length_b   1.000
_cell.length_c   1.000
_cell.angle_alpha   90.00
_cell.angle_beta   90.00
_cell.angle_gamma   90.00
#
_symmetry.space_group_name_H-M   'P 1'
#
loop_
_entity.id
_entity.type
_entity.pdbx_description
1 polymer ?
#
loop_
_entity_poly.entity_id
_entity_poly.type
_entity_poly.pdbx_seq_one_letter_code
_entity_poly.pdbx_strand_id
1 'polypeptide(L)'
;MSHPIIPIAPAGPSRQRKREAPKGRRVDPQALDEIRALLGDASRQRDLLIEHLHAIQDRYGCLASRHLAALAQEMRLAQAEAFEAATFY
;
A
#
# COMPACT_ATOMS: atom_id res chain seq x y z
N MET A 1 22.47 59.84 7.37
CA MET A 1 22.14 58.66 6.55
C MET A 1 21.92 57.49 7.50
N SER A 2 20.68 57.25 7.90
CA SER A 2 20.32 56.20 8.87
C SER A 2 19.84 54.96 8.13
N HIS A 3 20.51 53.83 8.31
CA HIS A 3 20.04 52.54 7.80
C HIS A 3 19.23 51.84 8.90
N PRO A 4 18.00 51.39 8.61
CA PRO A 4 17.26 50.55 9.55
C PRO A 4 17.87 49.15 9.52
N ILE A 5 18.46 48.73 10.64
CA ILE A 5 18.94 47.38 10.88
C ILE A 5 17.72 46.53 11.24
N ILE A 6 17.40 45.52 10.44
CA ILE A 6 16.31 44.57 10.71
C ILE A 6 16.86 43.46 11.61
N PRO A 7 16.34 43.28 12.84
CA PRO A 7 16.75 42.17 13.70
C PRO A 7 16.14 40.87 13.18
N ILE A 8 16.99 39.92 12.77
CA ILE A 8 16.56 38.56 12.38
C ILE A 8 16.36 37.78 13.68
N ALA A 9 15.13 37.75 14.20
CA ALA A 9 14.79 36.83 15.28
C ALA A 9 14.93 35.38 14.77
N PRO A 10 15.56 34.45 15.51
CA PRO A 10 15.60 33.06 15.11
C PRO A 10 14.18 32.51 15.15
N ALA A 11 13.58 32.31 13.98
CA ALA A 11 12.34 31.56 13.86
C ALA A 11 12.58 30.19 14.48
N GLY A 12 11.88 29.91 15.58
CA GLY A 12 11.93 28.62 16.27
C GLY A 12 11.67 27.47 15.30
N PRO A 13 12.11 26.24 15.64
CA PRO A 13 12.19 25.11 14.72
C PRO A 13 10.88 24.92 13.99
N SER A 14 10.89 25.32 12.72
CA SER A 14 9.73 25.33 11.85
C SER A 14 9.34 23.89 11.55
N ARG A 15 8.16 23.53 12.06
CA ARG A 15 7.37 22.33 11.72
C ARG A 15 8.21 21.07 11.55
N GLN A 16 8.19 20.26 12.61
CA GLN A 16 8.27 18.80 12.56
C GLN A 16 7.92 18.30 11.15
N ARG A 17 8.96 17.96 10.37
CA ARG A 17 8.79 17.31 9.07
C ARG A 17 7.85 16.15 9.35
N LYS A 18 6.69 16.14 8.69
CA LYS A 18 5.82 14.96 8.53
C LYS A 18 6.67 13.87 7.88
N ARG A 19 7.55 13.25 8.67
CA ARG A 19 8.09 11.95 8.38
C ARG A 19 6.88 10.99 8.48
N GLU A 20 6.96 9.87 7.77
CA GLU A 20 6.25 8.63 8.14
C GLU A 20 4.75 8.52 7.76
N ALA A 21 4.32 9.02 6.60
CA ALA A 21 3.26 8.28 5.90
C ALA A 21 3.97 7.20 5.07
N PRO A 22 3.75 5.89 5.31
CA PRO A 22 4.35 4.86 4.48
C PRO A 22 3.94 5.15 3.04
N LYS A 23 4.96 5.31 2.19
CA LYS A 23 4.83 5.67 0.79
C LYS A 23 4.28 4.45 0.04
N GLY A 24 3.00 4.20 0.20
CA GLY A 24 2.27 3.08 -0.40
C GLY A 24 0.83 3.48 -0.63
N ARG A 25 0.20 2.88 -1.64
CA ARG A 25 -1.24 3.04 -1.84
C ARG A 25 -1.94 2.52 -0.58
N ARG A 26 -2.80 3.33 0.03
CA ARG A 26 -3.63 2.87 1.15
C ARG A 26 -4.45 1.69 0.66
N VAL A 27 -4.35 0.58 1.38
CA VAL A 27 -5.19 -0.58 1.13
C VAL A 27 -6.59 -0.25 1.60
N ASP A 28 -7.57 -0.55 0.76
CA ASP A 28 -8.97 -0.43 1.10
C ASP A 28 -9.29 -1.48 2.18
N PRO A 29 -9.77 -1.08 3.37
CA PRO A 29 -10.12 -2.02 4.44
C PRO A 29 -11.19 -3.03 4.02
N GLN A 30 -12.12 -2.66 3.14
CA GLN A 30 -13.14 -3.56 2.63
C GLN A 30 -12.52 -4.61 1.72
N ALA A 31 -11.64 -4.18 0.79
CA ALA A 31 -10.94 -5.12 -0.08
C ALA A 31 -10.07 -6.09 0.71
N LEU A 32 -9.49 -5.66 1.84
CA LEU A 32 -8.73 -6.53 2.72
C LEU A 32 -9.61 -7.61 3.37
N ASP A 33 -10.79 -7.23 3.85
CA ASP A 33 -11.74 -8.17 4.43
C ASP A 33 -12.24 -9.19 3.38
N GLU A 34 -12.55 -8.70 2.18
CA GLU A 34 -12.91 -9.52 1.02
C GLU A 34 -11.82 -10.55 0.67
N ILE A 35 -10.54 -10.15 0.68
CA ILE A 35 -9.42 -11.08 0.44
C ILE A 35 -9.25 -12.06 1.60
N ARG A 36 -9.39 -11.61 2.85
CA ARG A 36 -9.31 -12.51 4.01
C ARG A 36 -10.42 -13.56 4.00
N ALA A 37 -11.63 -13.15 3.66
CA ALA A 37 -12.78 -14.05 3.53
C ALA A 37 -12.59 -15.02 2.35
N LEU A 38 -12.00 -14.56 1.24
CA LEU A 38 -11.69 -15.42 0.10
C LEU A 38 -10.62 -16.47 0.44
N LEU A 39 -9.53 -16.05 1.10
CA LEU A 39 -8.41 -16.95 1.42
C LEU A 39 -8.72 -17.87 2.60
N GLY A 40 -9.53 -17.44 3.56
CA GLY A 40 -9.90 -18.25 4.73
C GLY A 40 -8.67 -18.83 5.45
N ASP A 41 -8.57 -20.16 5.47
CA ASP A 41 -7.46 -20.91 6.08
C ASP A 41 -6.31 -21.24 5.10
N ALA A 42 -6.38 -20.78 3.85
CA ALA A 42 -5.35 -21.04 2.85
C ALA A 42 -3.98 -20.48 3.27
N SER A 43 -2.90 -21.16 2.92
CA SER A 43 -1.55 -20.71 3.29
C SER A 43 -1.19 -19.36 2.63
N ARG A 44 -0.51 -18.47 3.37
CA ARG A 44 -0.01 -17.16 2.88
C ARG A 44 1.43 -17.26 2.34
N GLN A 45 1.88 -18.47 2.00
CA GLN A 45 3.18 -18.70 1.39
C GLN A 45 3.25 -18.00 0.03
N ARG A 46 4.43 -17.45 -0.29
CA ARG A 46 4.65 -16.65 -1.51
C ARG A 46 4.45 -17.49 -2.78
N ASP A 47 4.76 -18.78 -2.72
CA ASP A 47 4.60 -19.71 -3.84
C ASP A 47 3.13 -19.89 -4.27
N LEU A 48 2.17 -19.55 -3.40
CA LEU A 48 0.73 -19.61 -3.68
C LEU A 48 0.18 -18.31 -4.26
N LEU A 49 1.02 -17.32 -4.56
CA LEU A 49 0.57 -16.02 -5.08
C LEU A 49 -0.29 -16.18 -6.35
N ILE A 50 0.15 -17.02 -7.29
CA ILE A 50 -0.58 -17.24 -8.55
C ILE A 50 -1.94 -17.89 -8.28
N GLU A 51 -2.01 -18.90 -7.41
CA GLU A 51 -3.25 -19.54 -6.98
C GLU A 51 -4.23 -18.54 -6.35
N HIS A 52 -3.71 -17.63 -5.52
CA HIS A 52 -4.53 -16.59 -4.89
C HIS A 52 -5.02 -15.56 -5.91
N LEU A 53 -4.21 -15.21 -6.91
CA LEU A 53 -4.64 -14.35 -8.03
C LEU A 53 -5.77 -15.02 -8.81
N HIS A 54 -5.66 -16.30 -9.12
CA HIS A 54 -6.75 -17.06 -9.75
C HIS A 54 -8.02 -17.04 -8.92
N ALA A 55 -7.93 -17.34 -7.63
CA ALA A 55 -9.09 -17.33 -6.74
C ALA A 55 -9.81 -15.96 -6.72
N ILE A 56 -9.05 -14.87 -6.78
CA ILE A 56 -9.60 -13.50 -6.88
C ILE A 56 -10.27 -13.30 -8.23
N GLN A 57 -9.61 -13.67 -9.32
CA GLN A 57 -10.17 -13.53 -10.66
C GLN A 57 -11.43 -14.36 -10.86
N ASP A 58 -11.47 -15.59 -10.36
CA ASP A 58 -12.62 -16.49 -10.45
C ASP A 58 -13.81 -15.95 -9.65
N ARG A 59 -13.56 -15.33 -8.49
CA ARG A 59 -14.63 -14.75 -7.66
C ARG A 59 -15.16 -13.42 -8.19
N TYR A 60 -14.28 -12.53 -8.63
CA TYR A 60 -14.63 -11.14 -8.98
C TYR A 60 -14.68 -10.88 -10.48
N GLY A 61 -14.31 -11.86 -11.32
CA GLY A 61 -14.21 -11.73 -12.77
C GLY A 61 -13.08 -10.82 -13.26
N CYS A 62 -12.33 -10.18 -12.35
CA CYS A 62 -11.23 -9.28 -12.66
C CYS A 62 -10.27 -9.09 -11.48
N LEU A 63 -9.01 -8.77 -11.81
CA LEU A 63 -7.99 -8.40 -10.84
C LEU A 63 -7.95 -6.88 -10.63
N ALA A 64 -8.96 -6.34 -9.91
CA ALA A 64 -8.98 -4.91 -9.62
C ALA A 64 -7.79 -4.51 -8.73
N SER A 65 -7.22 -3.32 -8.95
CA SER A 65 -6.03 -2.85 -8.23
C SER A 65 -6.21 -2.81 -6.70
N ARG A 66 -7.45 -2.65 -6.20
CA ARG A 66 -7.77 -2.70 -4.77
C ARG A 66 -7.56 -4.11 -4.18
N HIS A 67 -7.89 -5.15 -4.95
CA HIS A 67 -7.74 -6.55 -4.54
C HIS A 67 -6.27 -6.96 -4.57
N LEU A 68 -5.50 -6.51 -5.58
CA LEU A 68 -4.06 -6.73 -5.64
C LEU A 68 -3.32 -6.07 -4.47
N ALA A 69 -3.69 -4.83 -4.13
CA ALA A 69 -3.11 -4.14 -2.98
C ALA A 69 -3.49 -4.82 -1.65
N ALA A 70 -4.72 -5.31 -1.53
CA ALA A 70 -5.19 -6.07 -0.37
C ALA A 70 -4.47 -7.43 -0.24
N LEU A 71 -4.31 -8.16 -1.34
CA LEU A 71 -3.57 -9.42 -1.39
C LEU A 71 -2.12 -9.25 -0.97
N ALA A 72 -1.45 -8.21 -1.51
CA ALA A 72 -0.08 -7.90 -1.11
C ALA A 72 0.04 -7.64 0.40
N GLN A 73 -0.91 -6.92 0.99
CA GLN A 73 -0.91 -6.68 2.43
C GLN A 73 -1.17 -7.95 3.24
N GLU A 74 -2.12 -8.78 2.82
CA GLU A 74 -2.47 -10.04 3.51
C GLU A 74 -1.32 -11.05 3.46
N MET A 75 -0.63 -11.16 2.32
CA MET A 75 0.54 -12.03 2.14
C MET A 75 1.86 -11.41 2.62
N ARG A 76 1.83 -10.16 3.11
CA ARG A 76 3.02 -9.37 3.49
C ARG A 76 4.06 -9.25 2.36
N LEU A 77 3.59 -9.08 1.14
CA LEU A 77 4.37 -8.83 -0.07
C LEU A 77 4.46 -7.34 -0.38
N ALA A 78 5.45 -6.97 -1.20
CA ALA A 78 5.44 -5.65 -1.82
C ALA A 78 4.24 -5.55 -2.78
N GLN A 79 3.55 -4.40 -2.80
CA GLN A 79 2.46 -4.19 -3.77
C GLN A 79 2.96 -4.40 -5.20
N ALA A 80 4.15 -3.88 -5.53
CA ALA A 80 4.77 -4.05 -6.85
C ALA A 80 4.86 -5.52 -7.28
N GLU A 81 5.30 -6.41 -6.39
CA GLU A 81 5.42 -7.85 -6.67
C GLU A 81 4.06 -8.48 -7.03
N ALA A 82 2.99 -8.13 -6.31
CA ALA A 82 1.65 -8.61 -6.63
C ALA A 82 1.10 -8.04 -7.95
N PHE A 83 1.39 -6.77 -8.26
CA PHE A 83 0.99 -6.14 -9.53
C PHE A 83 1.76 -6.71 -10.72
N GLU A 84 3.06 -6.94 -10.55
CA GLU A 84 3.91 -7.54 -11.57
C GLU A 84 3.44 -8.98 -11.84
N ALA A 85 3.29 -9.81 -10.81
CA ALA A 85 2.78 -11.17 -10.96
C ALA A 85 1.43 -11.19 -11.71
N ALA A 86 0.51 -10.28 -11.37
CA ALA A 86 -0.79 -10.16 -12.03
C ALA A 86 -0.76 -9.58 -13.46
N THR A 87 0.36 -9.02 -13.90
CA THR A 87 0.52 -8.50 -15.27
C THR A 87 1.29 -9.47 -16.16
N PHE A 88 2.21 -10.24 -15.57
CA PHE A 88 2.97 -11.28 -16.26
C PHE A 88 2.17 -12.56 -16.49
N TYR A 89 1.22 -12.83 -15.61
CA TYR A 89 0.33 -13.98 -15.65
C TYR A 89 -1.01 -13.59 -16.28
#